data_AF-A0A7J6UJR1-F1
#
_entry.id   AF-A0A7J6UJR1-F1
#
_cell.length_a   1.000
_cell.length_b   1.000
_cell.length_c   1.000
_cell.angle_alpha   90.00
_cell.angle_beta   90.00
_cell.angle_gamma   90.00
#
_symmetry.space_group_name_H-M   'P 1'
#
loop_
_entity.id
_entity.type
_entity.pdbx_description
1 polymer ?
#
loop_
_entity_poly.entity_id
_entity_poly.type
_entity_poly.pdbx_seq_one_letter_code
_entity_poly.pdbx_strand_id
1 'polypeptide(L)'
;MKDLDRTYNNAEYSRCIKAANALLKLPSYILNQDWGTREWGGSLERYDPGYRVLDGIRETMIVCHTESRQNRSAVKICGKVIADKKVPACTKAWAVTQKVDCLLNAGLICEAYTFALKQDDDGVRDCNDVYLALQKCFPWFVGLARIKWAFRELQGAARNAREALQIAGKGLDREPASWVLWCYLIIAEAASELKPTRSNLRQALKWWKKAIDMDRVERRAGSSTATTSICRIRCIVWLSSILEAYGTEIGEEMASYLTARLRGLRDELTAEFNAMSEVASDDCVLELHEAKLLLCRLEGE
;
A
#
# COMPACT_ATOMS: atom_id res chain seq x y z
N MET A 1 -6.19 -22.50 0.03
CA MET A 1 -6.47 -21.09 -0.33
C MET A 1 -5.97 -20.80 -1.75
N LYS A 2 -6.47 -21.49 -2.79
CA LYS A 2 -6.01 -21.29 -4.18
C LYS A 2 -7.03 -20.67 -5.13
N ASP A 3 -8.16 -20.16 -4.62
CA ASP A 3 -9.21 -19.51 -5.44
C ASP A 3 -9.86 -18.32 -4.71
N LEU A 4 -9.05 -17.42 -4.12
CA LEU A 4 -9.55 -16.14 -3.58
C LEU A 4 -9.54 -15.00 -4.62
N ASP A 5 -9.15 -15.30 -5.87
CA ASP A 5 -9.01 -14.34 -6.98
C ASP A 5 -10.29 -14.06 -7.77
N ARG A 6 -11.46 -14.50 -7.28
CA ARG A 6 -12.74 -14.08 -7.86
C ARG A 6 -13.32 -12.98 -6.99
N THR A 7 -13.31 -11.77 -7.53
CA THR A 7 -13.95 -10.54 -7.04
C THR A 7 -15.20 -10.83 -6.22
N TYR A 8 -15.01 -10.95 -4.91
CA TYR A 8 -16.13 -11.05 -3.99
C TYR A 8 -16.92 -9.75 -4.09
N ASN A 9 -18.23 -9.84 -4.29
CA ASN A 9 -19.05 -8.64 -4.27
C ASN A 9 -19.32 -8.20 -2.83
N ASN A 10 -19.71 -6.93 -2.63
CA ASN A 10 -20.02 -6.38 -1.30
C ASN A 10 -21.03 -7.22 -0.49
N ALA A 11 -21.90 -7.98 -1.16
CA ALA A 11 -22.87 -8.86 -0.50
C ALA A 11 -22.20 -10.09 0.12
N GLU A 12 -21.16 -10.64 -0.50
CA GLU A 12 -20.42 -11.79 0.02
C GLU A 12 -19.53 -11.39 1.20
N TYR A 13 -18.83 -10.25 1.13
CA TYR A 13 -18.13 -9.69 2.30
C TYR A 13 -19.09 -9.46 3.46
N SER A 14 -20.29 -8.96 3.19
CA SER A 14 -21.33 -8.78 4.20
C SER A 14 -21.78 -10.11 4.82
N ARG A 15 -21.85 -11.20 4.05
CA ARG A 15 -22.14 -12.55 4.58
C ARG A 15 -20.99 -13.05 5.45
N CYS A 16 -19.74 -12.89 5.02
CA CYS A 16 -18.56 -13.25 5.80
C CYS A 16 -18.52 -12.49 7.14
N ILE A 17 -18.79 -11.19 7.13
CA ILE A 17 -18.87 -10.37 8.35
C ILE A 17 -19.98 -10.86 9.28
N LYS A 18 -21.17 -11.21 8.75
CA LYS A 18 -22.27 -11.77 9.54
C LYS A 18 -21.88 -13.12 10.17
N ALA A 19 -21.28 -14.02 9.39
CA ALA A 19 -20.81 -15.31 9.86
C ALA A 19 -19.74 -15.16 10.94
N ALA A 20 -18.75 -14.30 10.73
CA ALA A 20 -17.71 -14.01 11.71
C ALA A 20 -18.29 -13.46 13.03
N ASN A 21 -19.25 -12.54 12.97
CA ASN A 21 -19.94 -12.03 14.15
C ASN A 21 -20.73 -13.14 14.89
N ALA A 22 -21.26 -14.14 14.18
CA ALA A 22 -21.90 -15.30 14.81
C ALA A 22 -20.85 -16.21 15.48
N LEU A 23 -19.72 -16.46 14.82
CA LEU A 23 -18.62 -17.27 15.38
C LEU A 23 -17.99 -16.63 16.62
N LEU A 24 -17.92 -15.31 16.70
CA LEU A 24 -17.46 -14.60 17.91
C LEU A 24 -18.35 -14.83 19.15
N LYS A 25 -19.54 -15.41 18.99
CA LYS A 25 -20.42 -15.81 20.10
C LYS A 25 -20.14 -17.22 20.62
N LEU A 26 -19.22 -17.96 20.01
CA LEU A 26 -18.83 -19.28 20.47
C LEU A 26 -18.18 -19.19 21.87
N PRO A 27 -18.28 -20.26 22.68
CA PRO A 27 -17.64 -20.32 23.98
C PRO A 27 -16.13 -20.03 23.93
N SER A 28 -15.61 -19.43 25.01
CA SER A 28 -14.21 -19.02 25.12
C SER A 28 -13.23 -20.19 24.97
N TYR A 29 -13.59 -21.40 25.38
CA TYR A 29 -12.73 -22.58 25.21
C TYR A 29 -12.57 -22.96 23.73
N ILE A 30 -13.56 -22.72 22.87
CA ILE A 30 -13.44 -22.91 21.42
C ILE A 30 -12.60 -21.79 20.84
N LEU A 31 -12.95 -20.53 21.16
CA LEU A 31 -12.27 -19.36 20.59
C LEU A 31 -10.77 -19.30 20.91
N ASN A 32 -10.33 -19.89 22.02
CA ASN A 32 -8.93 -19.94 22.42
C ASN A 32 -8.21 -21.25 22.03
N GLN A 33 -8.85 -22.15 21.27
CA GLN A 33 -8.13 -23.30 20.70
C GLN A 33 -7.05 -22.83 19.74
N ASP A 34 -5.88 -23.45 19.84
CA ASP A 34 -4.77 -23.26 18.92
C ASP A 34 -5.17 -23.81 17.55
N TRP A 35 -5.09 -22.95 16.54
CA TRP A 35 -5.40 -23.24 15.15
C TRP A 35 -4.13 -23.59 14.36
N GLY A 36 -2.94 -23.50 14.98
CA GLY A 36 -1.67 -23.90 14.41
C GLY A 36 -0.89 -22.74 13.77
N THR A 37 -0.15 -23.03 12.72
CA THR A 37 0.73 -22.05 12.07
C THR A 37 0.04 -21.34 10.90
N ARG A 38 0.39 -20.07 10.69
CA ARG A 38 -0.13 -19.24 9.59
C ARG A 38 1.03 -18.65 8.78
N GLU A 39 0.88 -18.57 7.46
CA GLU A 39 1.77 -17.82 6.56
C GLU A 39 1.00 -16.61 5.99
N TRP A 40 1.60 -15.41 5.97
CA TRP A 40 0.97 -14.22 5.40
C TRP A 40 2.01 -13.29 4.74
N GLY A 41 1.86 -13.03 3.44
CA GLY A 41 2.81 -12.22 2.66
C GLY A 41 4.16 -12.91 2.52
N GLY A 42 4.65 -13.12 1.30
CA GLY A 42 5.68 -14.12 1.02
C GLY A 42 7.07 -13.94 1.64
N SER A 43 7.27 -12.90 2.46
CA SER A 43 8.47 -12.65 3.26
C SER A 43 8.25 -12.70 4.79
N LEU A 44 7.01 -12.68 5.29
CA LEU A 44 6.69 -12.74 6.72
C LEU A 44 6.26 -14.14 7.15
N GLU A 45 7.29 -14.86 7.58
CA GLU A 45 7.36 -15.85 8.65
C GLU A 45 6.08 -16.65 8.99
N ARG A 46 6.24 -17.99 8.99
CA ARG A 46 5.35 -18.92 9.69
C ARG A 46 5.16 -18.42 11.12
N TYR A 47 3.95 -18.02 11.46
CA TYR A 47 3.64 -17.63 12.83
C TYR A 47 3.69 -18.87 13.73
N ASP A 48 4.50 -18.74 14.79
CA ASP A 48 4.72 -19.72 15.86
C ASP A 48 3.41 -20.18 16.55
N PRO A 49 3.42 -21.30 17.31
CA PRO A 49 2.23 -21.88 17.93
C PRO A 49 1.50 -20.90 18.85
N GLY A 50 0.16 -20.98 18.87
CA GLY A 50 -0.70 -20.09 19.65
C GLY A 50 -1.58 -19.14 18.82
N TYR A 51 -1.66 -19.33 17.51
CA TYR A 51 -2.62 -18.63 16.66
C TYR A 51 -4.03 -19.17 16.90
N ARG A 52 -4.91 -18.39 17.53
CA ARG A 52 -6.21 -18.93 17.98
C ARG A 52 -7.28 -18.86 16.90
N VAL A 53 -8.32 -19.67 17.04
CA VAL A 53 -9.58 -19.55 16.25
C VAL A 53 -10.06 -18.09 16.22
N LEU A 54 -10.05 -17.42 17.39
CA LEU A 54 -10.46 -16.03 17.53
C LEU A 54 -9.63 -15.06 16.65
N ASP A 55 -8.34 -15.31 16.54
CA ASP A 55 -7.43 -14.46 15.77
C ASP A 55 -7.69 -14.63 14.26
N GLY A 56 -7.95 -15.87 13.82
CA GLY A 56 -8.46 -16.20 12.48
C GLY A 56 -9.76 -15.48 12.12
N ILE A 57 -10.74 -15.47 13.03
CA ILE A 57 -12.02 -14.78 12.82
C ILE A 57 -11.79 -13.26 12.71
N ARG A 58 -11.04 -12.66 13.64
CA ARG A 58 -10.76 -11.21 13.65
C ARG A 58 -10.02 -10.76 12.41
N GLU A 59 -9.05 -11.54 11.94
CA GLU A 59 -8.32 -11.24 10.71
C GLU A 59 -9.22 -11.31 9.48
N THR A 60 -10.06 -12.35 9.38
CA THR A 60 -11.04 -12.47 8.29
C THR A 60 -11.96 -11.24 8.27
N MET A 61 -12.41 -10.78 9.44
CA MET A 61 -13.22 -9.57 9.53
C MET A 61 -12.47 -8.31 9.09
N ILE A 62 -11.21 -8.15 9.47
CA ILE A 62 -10.37 -7.02 9.04
C ILE A 62 -10.29 -7.01 7.52
N VAL A 63 -9.92 -8.12 6.89
CA VAL A 63 -9.85 -8.24 5.42
C VAL A 63 -11.21 -7.91 4.79
N CYS A 64 -12.31 -8.52 5.25
CA CYS A 64 -13.63 -8.26 4.69
C CYS A 64 -14.04 -6.79 4.81
N HIS A 65 -13.72 -6.13 5.93
CA HIS A 65 -14.01 -4.71 6.11
C HIS A 65 -13.11 -3.82 5.23
N THR A 66 -11.82 -4.15 5.07
CA THR A 66 -10.91 -3.41 4.20
C THR A 66 -11.33 -3.51 2.74
N GLU A 67 -11.58 -4.73 2.24
CA GLU A 67 -11.99 -4.97 0.85
C GLU A 67 -13.36 -4.35 0.53
N SER A 68 -14.28 -4.31 1.50
CA SER A 68 -15.57 -3.62 1.36
C SER A 68 -15.51 -2.11 1.63
N ARG A 69 -14.30 -1.52 1.71
CA ARG A 69 -14.04 -0.09 1.99
C ARG A 69 -14.59 0.43 3.32
N GLN A 70 -14.88 -0.47 4.26
CA GLN A 70 -15.33 -0.14 5.61
C GLN A 70 -14.13 0.05 6.57
N ASN A 71 -13.16 0.88 6.16
CA ASN A 71 -11.87 1.05 6.83
C ASN A 71 -12.00 1.41 8.31
N ARG A 72 -12.99 2.23 8.71
CA ARG A 72 -13.23 2.57 10.12
C ARG A 72 -13.60 1.36 10.98
N SER A 73 -14.32 0.39 10.43
CA SER A 73 -14.67 -0.85 11.13
C SER A 73 -13.43 -1.75 11.28
N ALA A 74 -12.61 -1.86 10.23
CA ALA A 74 -11.34 -2.58 10.29
C ALA A 74 -10.40 -1.99 11.34
N VAL A 75 -10.27 -0.65 11.40
CA VAL A 75 -9.46 0.06 12.43
C VAL A 75 -9.91 -0.27 13.84
N LYS A 76 -11.23 -0.31 14.10
CA LYS A 76 -11.78 -0.69 15.42
C LYS A 76 -11.41 -2.12 15.81
N ILE A 77 -11.46 -3.06 14.87
CA ILE A 77 -11.12 -4.46 15.12
C ILE A 77 -9.62 -4.60 15.37
N CYS A 78 -8.78 -3.95 14.57
CA CYS A 78 -7.33 -3.92 14.79
C CYS A 78 -6.99 -3.38 16.18
N GLY A 79 -7.66 -2.30 16.62
CA GLY A 79 -7.49 -1.76 17.97
C GLY A 79 -7.78 -2.77 19.08
N LYS A 80 -8.81 -3.62 18.90
CA LYS A 80 -9.13 -4.71 19.85
C LYS A 80 -8.06 -5.79 19.87
N VAL A 81 -7.50 -6.16 18.71
CA VAL A 81 -6.42 -7.15 18.60
C VAL A 81 -5.16 -6.64 19.31
N ILE A 82 -4.78 -5.38 19.06
CA ILE A 82 -3.60 -4.74 19.64
C ILE A 82 -3.71 -4.66 21.18
N ALA A 83 -4.89 -4.36 21.70
CA ALA A 83 -5.13 -4.25 23.14
C ALA A 83 -5.25 -5.61 23.87
N ASP A 84 -5.44 -6.71 23.14
CA ASP A 84 -5.63 -8.04 23.73
C ASP A 84 -4.30 -8.65 24.16
N LYS A 85 -4.07 -8.72 25.48
CA LYS A 85 -2.82 -9.24 26.07
C LYS A 85 -2.53 -10.69 25.69
N LYS A 86 -3.55 -11.48 25.35
CA LYS A 86 -3.41 -12.91 25.02
C LYS A 86 -3.04 -13.15 23.55
N VAL A 87 -3.10 -12.11 22.70
CA VAL A 87 -2.71 -12.22 21.30
C VAL A 87 -1.17 -12.26 21.21
N PRO A 88 -0.59 -13.20 20.43
CA PRO A 88 0.84 -13.24 20.15
C PRO A 88 1.37 -11.94 19.56
N ALA A 89 2.64 -11.62 19.83
CA ALA A 89 3.26 -10.38 19.38
C ALA A 89 3.20 -10.20 17.86
N CYS A 90 3.35 -11.29 17.11
CA CYS A 90 3.32 -11.31 15.67
C CYS A 90 1.92 -10.96 15.09
N THR A 91 0.85 -11.49 15.68
CA THR A 91 -0.53 -11.13 15.30
C THR A 91 -0.86 -9.68 15.68
N LYS A 92 -0.30 -9.17 16.80
CA LYS A 92 -0.40 -7.74 17.13
C LYS A 92 0.33 -6.87 16.12
N ALA A 93 1.55 -7.25 15.72
CA ALA A 93 2.32 -6.53 14.70
C ALA A 93 1.56 -6.48 13.38
N TRP A 94 0.97 -7.60 12.95
CA TRP A 94 0.08 -7.62 11.78
C TRP A 94 -1.13 -6.68 11.96
N ALA A 95 -1.79 -6.69 13.12
CA ALA A 95 -2.91 -5.77 13.36
C ALA A 95 -2.48 -4.29 13.38
N VAL A 96 -1.25 -3.99 13.84
CA VAL A 96 -0.66 -2.65 13.76
C VAL A 96 -0.48 -2.23 12.30
N THR A 97 0.09 -3.09 11.45
CA THR A 97 0.31 -2.77 10.03
C THR A 97 -1.02 -2.58 9.29
N GLN A 98 -1.99 -3.46 9.51
CA GLN A 98 -3.33 -3.33 8.94
C GLN A 98 -4.04 -2.07 9.39
N LYS A 99 -3.91 -1.69 10.66
CA LYS A 99 -4.50 -0.46 11.18
C LYS A 99 -3.94 0.77 10.48
N VAL A 100 -2.61 0.82 10.30
CA VAL A 100 -1.96 1.91 9.56
C VAL A 100 -2.48 1.97 8.14
N ASP A 101 -2.52 0.84 7.43
CA ASP A 101 -2.99 0.81 6.05
C ASP A 101 -4.47 1.25 5.93
N CYS A 102 -5.33 0.77 6.83
CA CYS A 102 -6.74 1.19 6.87
C CYS A 102 -6.91 2.68 7.16
N LEU A 103 -6.10 3.26 8.06
CA LEU A 103 -6.14 4.69 8.36
C LEU A 103 -5.69 5.52 7.13
N LEU A 104 -4.62 5.09 6.45
CA LEU A 104 -4.15 5.72 5.22
C LEU A 104 -5.21 5.65 4.11
N ASN A 105 -5.81 4.48 3.90
CA ASN A 105 -6.85 4.27 2.89
C ASN A 105 -8.18 4.96 3.25
N ALA A 106 -8.36 5.37 4.50
CA ALA A 106 -9.49 6.20 4.94
C ALA A 106 -9.20 7.72 4.87
N GLY A 107 -8.02 8.14 4.40
CA GLY A 107 -7.60 9.55 4.40
C GLY A 107 -7.26 10.11 5.79
N LEU A 108 -7.19 9.27 6.83
CA LEU A 108 -6.94 9.68 8.22
C LEU A 108 -5.43 9.72 8.50
N ILE A 109 -4.70 10.51 7.72
CA ILE A 109 -3.23 10.53 7.69
C ILE A 109 -2.65 10.98 9.05
N CYS A 110 -3.23 12.01 9.68
CA CYS A 110 -2.78 12.48 11.00
C CYS A 110 -2.97 11.42 12.11
N GLU A 111 -4.05 10.65 12.05
CA GLU A 111 -4.28 9.54 12.98
C GLU A 111 -3.28 8.41 12.72
N ALA A 112 -3.01 8.08 11.45
CA ALA A 112 -2.01 7.09 11.08
C ALA A 112 -0.62 7.47 11.61
N TYR A 113 -0.22 8.74 11.44
CA TYR A 113 1.06 9.25 11.94
C TYR A 113 1.16 9.21 13.46
N THR A 114 0.16 9.74 14.17
CA THR A 114 0.13 9.74 15.63
C THR A 114 0.17 8.32 16.19
N PHE A 115 -0.55 7.40 15.53
CA PHE A 115 -0.53 5.99 15.91
C PHE A 115 0.83 5.35 15.65
N ALA A 116 1.43 5.60 14.48
CA ALA A 116 2.73 5.04 14.11
C ALA A 116 3.86 5.55 15.02
N LEU A 117 3.88 6.85 15.36
CA LEU A 117 4.85 7.42 16.30
C LEU A 117 4.80 6.73 17.66
N LYS A 118 3.61 6.40 18.17
CA LYS A 118 3.47 5.67 19.45
C LYS A 118 4.04 4.25 19.39
N GLN A 119 4.12 3.64 18.21
CA GLN A 119 4.75 2.32 18.04
C GLN A 119 6.27 2.44 17.86
N ASP A 120 6.76 3.62 17.50
CA ASP A 120 8.16 3.89 17.17
C ASP A 120 8.87 4.73 18.24
N ASP A 121 8.24 4.91 19.41
CA ASP A 121 8.78 5.59 20.58
C ASP A 121 9.85 4.72 21.26
N ASP A 122 10.99 5.31 21.65
CA ASP A 122 12.18 4.61 22.13
C ASP A 122 11.90 3.73 23.36
N GLY A 123 10.95 4.13 24.22
CA GLY A 123 10.50 3.31 25.37
C GLY A 123 9.74 2.03 24.99
N VAL A 124 9.28 1.91 23.75
CA VAL A 124 8.60 0.73 23.18
C VAL A 124 9.59 -0.16 22.41
N ARG A 125 10.69 0.40 21.91
CA ARG A 125 11.64 -0.29 21.01
C ARG A 125 12.44 -1.40 21.70
N ASP A 126 12.84 -1.20 22.95
CA ASP A 126 13.86 -2.06 23.59
C ASP A 126 13.30 -3.27 24.38
N CYS A 127 11.98 -3.38 24.56
CA CYS A 127 11.36 -4.43 25.39
C CYS A 127 10.05 -5.01 24.82
N ASN A 128 9.70 -4.69 23.56
CA ASN A 128 8.43 -5.10 22.97
C ASN A 128 8.62 -6.07 21.82
N ASP A 129 8.26 -7.34 22.03
CA ASP A 129 8.23 -8.37 20.99
C ASP A 129 7.41 -7.95 19.75
N VAL A 130 6.42 -7.06 19.93
CA VAL A 130 5.64 -6.50 18.82
C VAL A 130 6.50 -5.60 17.94
N TYR A 131 7.40 -4.80 18.51
CA TYR A 131 8.28 -3.92 17.74
C TYR A 131 9.32 -4.73 16.97
N LEU A 132 9.92 -5.75 17.60
CA LEU A 132 10.82 -6.68 16.93
C LEU A 132 10.14 -7.40 15.75
N ALA A 133 8.87 -7.77 15.92
CA ALA A 133 8.07 -8.31 14.81
C ALA A 133 7.83 -7.26 13.71
N LEU A 134 7.49 -6.01 14.07
CA LEU A 134 7.30 -4.91 13.10
C LEU A 134 8.55 -4.59 12.28
N GLN A 135 9.74 -4.70 12.85
CA GLN A 135 11.01 -4.46 12.13
C GLN A 135 11.27 -5.45 10.99
N LYS A 136 10.56 -6.58 10.97
CA LYS A 136 10.61 -7.56 9.88
C LYS A 136 9.44 -7.43 8.91
N CYS A 137 8.52 -6.50 9.16
CA CYS A 137 7.29 -6.38 8.39
C CYS A 137 7.45 -5.45 7.20
N PHE A 138 7.48 -6.01 5.98
CA PHE A 138 7.36 -5.22 4.74
C PHE A 138 6.23 -4.17 4.78
N PRO A 139 4.96 -4.53 5.12
CA PRO A 139 3.87 -3.55 5.13
C PRO A 139 4.04 -2.43 6.16
N TRP A 140 4.75 -2.68 7.26
CA TRP A 140 5.00 -1.64 8.27
C TRP A 140 5.82 -0.50 7.67
N PHE A 141 6.93 -0.84 7.02
CA PHE A 141 7.81 0.16 6.40
C PHE A 141 7.18 0.84 5.19
N VAL A 142 6.33 0.14 4.42
CA VAL A 142 5.50 0.76 3.38
C VAL A 142 4.56 1.80 4.00
N GLY A 143 3.88 1.46 5.09
CA GLY A 143 2.99 2.36 5.83
C GLY A 143 3.73 3.60 6.34
N LEU A 144 4.88 3.41 7.00
CA LEU A 144 5.72 4.51 7.47
C LEU A 144 6.23 5.39 6.31
N ALA A 145 6.61 4.79 5.18
CA ALA A 145 7.03 5.52 4.00
C ALA A 145 5.90 6.42 3.48
N ARG A 146 4.69 5.86 3.33
CA ARG A 146 3.50 6.59 2.87
C ARG A 146 3.12 7.73 3.81
N ILE A 147 3.15 7.50 5.13
CA ILE A 147 2.88 8.53 6.11
C ILE A 147 3.90 9.67 5.96
N LYS A 148 5.20 9.38 6.01
CA LYS A 148 6.25 10.40 5.90
C LYS A 148 6.21 11.15 4.58
N TRP A 149 5.90 10.44 3.50
CA TRP A 149 5.69 11.04 2.19
C TRP A 149 4.54 12.05 2.19
N ALA A 150 3.41 11.73 2.83
CA ALA A 150 2.28 12.65 2.96
C ALA A 150 2.61 13.92 3.76
N PHE A 151 3.55 13.85 4.72
CA PHE A 151 4.09 15.01 5.43
C PHE A 151 5.28 15.68 4.73
N ARG A 152 5.60 15.28 3.49
CA ARG A 152 6.77 15.75 2.72
C ARG A 152 8.13 15.54 3.43
N GLU A 153 8.21 14.58 4.35
CA GLU A 153 9.48 14.10 4.94
C GLU A 153 10.21 13.15 3.96
N LEU A 154 10.53 13.62 2.75
CA LEU A 154 10.94 12.78 1.62
C LEU A 154 12.18 11.91 1.90
N GLN A 155 13.15 12.42 2.66
CA GLN A 155 14.35 11.64 3.02
C GLN A 155 13.99 10.45 3.93
N GLY A 156 13.13 10.66 4.91
CA GLY A 156 12.64 9.62 5.81
C GLY A 156 11.73 8.63 5.09
N ALA A 157 10.87 9.13 4.21
CA ALA A 157 9.99 8.31 3.39
C ALA A 157 10.79 7.36 2.47
N ALA A 158 11.81 7.87 1.77
CA ALA A 158 12.67 7.06 0.92
C ALA A 158 13.53 6.06 1.69
N ARG A 159 13.97 6.39 2.91
CA ARG A 159 14.66 5.44 3.78
C ARG A 159 13.75 4.26 4.11
N ASN A 160 12.52 4.52 4.56
CA ASN A 160 11.55 3.48 4.91
C ASN A 160 11.14 2.65 3.69
N ALA A 161 10.93 3.28 2.53
CA ALA A 161 10.62 2.55 1.29
C ALA A 161 11.75 1.61 0.85
N ARG A 162 13.01 2.03 1.01
CA ARG A 162 14.16 1.14 0.73
C ARG A 162 14.27 0.00 1.74
N GLU A 163 14.02 0.27 3.01
CA GLU A 163 13.98 -0.75 4.07
C GLU A 163 12.91 -1.80 3.76
N ALA A 164 11.71 -1.38 3.35
CA ALA A 164 10.67 -2.29 2.89
C ALA A 164 11.18 -3.18 1.75
N LEU A 165 11.70 -2.59 0.66
CA LEU A 165 12.21 -3.38 -0.46
C LEU A 165 13.36 -4.33 -0.07
N GLN A 166 14.18 -3.95 0.91
CA GLN A 166 15.25 -4.81 1.43
C GLN A 166 14.67 -6.01 2.20
N ILE A 167 13.65 -5.80 3.02
CA ILE A 167 12.93 -6.86 3.75
C ILE A 167 12.29 -7.84 2.76
N ALA A 168 11.59 -7.33 1.74
CA ALA A 168 10.98 -8.19 0.72
C ALA A 168 12.04 -8.98 -0.06
N GLY A 169 13.21 -8.39 -0.31
CA GLY A 169 14.38 -9.07 -0.86
C GLY A 169 14.07 -9.86 -2.14
N LYS A 170 14.30 -11.18 -2.09
CA LYS A 170 14.01 -12.10 -3.21
C LYS A 170 12.53 -12.51 -3.34
N GLY A 171 11.71 -12.24 -2.33
CA GLY A 171 10.27 -12.59 -2.30
C GLY A 171 9.36 -11.45 -2.71
N LEU A 172 9.90 -10.41 -3.37
CA LEU A 172 9.15 -9.22 -3.78
C LEU A 172 7.98 -9.54 -4.72
N ASP A 173 8.08 -10.63 -5.48
CA ASP A 173 7.03 -11.17 -6.35
C ASP A 173 5.80 -11.71 -5.58
N ARG A 174 5.94 -11.91 -4.27
CA ARG A 174 4.88 -12.37 -3.38
C ARG A 174 4.25 -11.25 -2.56
N GLU A 175 4.78 -10.04 -2.66
CA GLU A 175 4.22 -8.88 -1.98
C GLU A 175 3.10 -8.25 -2.82
N PRO A 176 2.09 -7.61 -2.19
CA PRO A 176 1.07 -6.88 -2.93
C PRO A 176 1.71 -5.82 -3.81
N ALA A 177 1.45 -5.88 -5.12
CA ALA A 177 2.07 -4.98 -6.08
C ALA A 177 1.76 -3.51 -5.81
N SER A 178 0.60 -3.19 -5.24
CA SER A 178 0.24 -1.84 -4.83
C SER A 178 1.22 -1.26 -3.79
N TRP A 179 1.72 -2.08 -2.86
CA TRP A 179 2.70 -1.67 -1.85
C TRP A 179 4.10 -1.53 -2.44
N VAL A 180 4.51 -2.47 -3.30
CA VAL A 180 5.80 -2.36 -3.97
C VAL A 180 5.84 -1.14 -4.90
N LEU A 181 4.74 -0.87 -5.59
CA LEU A 181 4.55 0.33 -6.39
C LEU A 181 4.76 1.57 -5.53
N TRP A 182 4.05 1.72 -4.41
CA TRP A 182 4.25 2.84 -3.46
C TRP A 182 5.71 3.06 -3.09
N CYS A 183 6.45 1.99 -2.79
CA CYS A 183 7.89 2.11 -2.47
C CYS A 183 8.69 2.70 -3.62
N TYR A 184 8.46 2.25 -4.86
CA TYR A 184 9.15 2.79 -6.03
C TYR A 184 8.83 4.27 -6.27
N LEU A 185 7.57 4.67 -6.09
CA LEU A 185 7.15 6.07 -6.24
C LEU A 185 7.86 6.99 -5.26
N ILE A 186 7.80 6.63 -3.98
CA ILE A 186 8.38 7.44 -2.91
C ILE A 186 9.90 7.59 -3.11
N ILE A 187 10.59 6.52 -3.53
CA ILE A 187 12.04 6.58 -3.79
C ILE A 187 12.34 7.45 -5.02
N ALA A 188 11.52 7.34 -6.07
CA ALA A 188 11.71 8.09 -7.29
C ALA A 188 11.53 9.60 -7.05
N GLU A 189 10.45 9.98 -6.36
CA GLU A 189 10.14 11.37 -6.02
C GLU A 189 11.18 11.99 -5.09
N ALA A 190 11.60 11.26 -4.05
CA ALA A 190 12.66 11.73 -3.17
C ALA A 190 13.99 11.94 -3.92
N ALA A 191 14.29 11.09 -4.91
CA ALA A 191 15.49 11.24 -5.73
C ALA A 191 15.39 12.44 -6.68
N SER A 192 14.22 12.78 -7.21
CA SER A 192 14.04 13.96 -8.07
C SER A 192 14.04 15.26 -7.28
N GLU A 193 13.43 15.31 -6.10
CA GLU A 193 13.22 16.57 -5.38
C GLU A 193 14.35 16.96 -4.42
N LEU A 194 14.93 16.01 -3.68
CA LEU A 194 15.85 16.37 -2.58
C LEU A 194 17.16 16.98 -3.08
N LYS A 195 17.66 16.52 -4.23
CA LYS A 195 18.84 17.06 -4.93
C LYS A 195 18.75 16.71 -6.43
N PRO A 196 18.14 17.55 -7.28
CA PRO A 196 18.02 17.30 -8.73
C PRO A 196 19.40 17.43 -9.39
N THR A 197 20.21 16.38 -9.27
CA THR A 197 21.42 16.21 -10.08
C THR A 197 21.09 15.27 -11.22
N ARG A 198 21.80 15.39 -12.35
CA ARG A 198 21.65 14.46 -13.49
C ARG A 198 21.72 12.99 -13.09
N SER A 199 22.57 12.65 -12.11
CA SER A 199 22.70 11.30 -11.57
C SER A 199 21.43 10.87 -10.80
N ASN A 200 20.92 11.73 -9.93
CA ASN A 200 19.74 11.45 -9.12
C ASN A 200 18.47 11.39 -9.97
N LEU A 201 18.35 12.26 -10.98
CA LEU A 201 17.24 12.21 -11.95
C LEU A 201 17.27 10.90 -12.74
N ARG A 202 18.43 10.46 -13.22
CA ARG A 202 18.56 9.12 -13.85
C ARG A 202 18.18 7.99 -12.89
N GLN A 203 18.49 8.11 -11.60
CA GLN A 203 18.08 7.13 -10.60
C GLN A 203 16.57 7.15 -10.38
N ALA A 204 15.96 8.34 -10.27
CA ALA A 204 14.51 8.53 -10.17
C ALA A 204 13.81 7.87 -11.37
N LEU A 205 14.28 8.12 -12.60
CA LEU A 205 13.73 7.52 -13.81
C LEU A 205 13.80 6.00 -13.82
N LYS A 206 14.87 5.39 -13.29
CA LYS A 206 14.96 3.93 -13.14
C LYS A 206 13.87 3.38 -12.21
N TRP A 207 13.56 4.08 -11.12
CA TRP A 207 12.50 3.69 -10.19
C TRP A 207 11.11 3.92 -10.78
N TRP A 208 10.91 5.04 -11.45
CA TRP A 208 9.71 5.33 -12.23
C TRP A 208 9.41 4.25 -13.27
N LYS A 209 10.43 3.81 -14.01
CA LYS A 209 10.30 2.71 -14.96
C LYS A 209 9.87 1.41 -14.27
N LYS A 210 10.50 1.04 -13.15
CA LYS A 210 10.12 -0.15 -12.38
C LYS A 210 8.68 -0.11 -11.89
N ALA A 211 8.21 1.06 -11.43
CA ALA A 211 6.81 1.28 -11.05
C ALA A 211 5.85 0.99 -12.21
N ILE A 212 6.14 1.54 -13.39
CA ILE A 212 5.33 1.34 -14.60
C ILE A 212 5.34 -0.11 -15.08
N ASP A 213 6.51 -0.76 -15.06
CA ASP A 213 6.66 -2.15 -15.50
C ASP A 213 5.88 -3.12 -14.59
N MET A 214 5.89 -2.87 -13.28
CA MET A 214 5.14 -3.66 -12.30
C MET A 214 3.63 -3.55 -12.49
N ASP A 215 3.10 -2.34 -12.67
CA ASP A 215 1.68 -2.12 -12.95
C ASP A 215 1.20 -2.91 -14.18
N ARG A 216 2.04 -3.00 -15.21
CA ARG A 216 1.70 -3.76 -16.43
C ARG A 216 1.56 -5.26 -16.16
N VAL A 217 2.39 -5.81 -15.27
CA VAL A 217 2.34 -7.23 -14.91
C VAL A 217 1.03 -7.53 -14.17
N GLU A 218 0.64 -6.70 -13.20
CA GLU A 218 -0.61 -6.83 -12.46
C GLU A 218 -1.85 -6.76 -13.35
N ARG A 219 -1.86 -5.85 -14.33
CA ARG A 219 -3.01 -5.74 -15.25
C ARG A 219 -3.16 -6.93 -16.16
N ARG A 220 -2.06 -7.53 -16.63
CA ARG A 220 -2.12 -8.80 -17.37
C ARG A 220 -2.66 -9.94 -16.51
N ALA A 221 -2.51 -9.85 -15.19
CA ALA A 221 -3.08 -10.79 -14.24
C ALA A 221 -4.55 -10.48 -13.87
N GLY A 222 -5.12 -9.33 -14.29
CA GLY A 222 -6.51 -8.95 -14.02
C GLY A 222 -6.78 -8.34 -12.64
N SER A 223 -5.73 -7.95 -11.91
CA SER A 223 -5.75 -7.54 -10.49
C SER A 223 -5.78 -6.00 -10.27
N SER A 224 -6.57 -5.27 -11.07
CA SER A 224 -6.59 -3.80 -10.96
C SER A 224 -7.48 -3.31 -9.82
N THR A 225 -6.90 -2.86 -8.71
CA THR A 225 -7.62 -2.19 -7.61
C THR A 225 -7.66 -0.67 -7.81
N ALA A 226 -8.64 0.01 -7.21
CA ALA A 226 -8.71 1.48 -7.23
C ALA A 226 -7.45 2.15 -6.63
N THR A 227 -6.83 1.52 -5.63
CA THR A 227 -5.56 1.98 -5.03
C THR A 227 -4.41 1.90 -6.04
N THR A 228 -4.37 0.85 -6.86
CA THR A 228 -3.41 0.72 -7.97
C THR A 228 -3.62 1.85 -9.00
N SER A 229 -4.87 2.18 -9.34
CA SER A 229 -5.19 3.31 -10.21
C SER A 229 -4.68 4.65 -9.66
N ILE A 230 -4.93 4.97 -8.38
CA ILE A 230 -4.45 6.22 -7.75
C ILE A 230 -2.92 6.35 -7.83
N CYS A 231 -2.21 5.28 -7.49
CA CYS A 231 -0.75 5.26 -7.61
C CYS A 231 -0.29 5.58 -9.03
N ARG A 232 -0.91 4.98 -10.05
CA ARG A 232 -0.56 5.20 -11.46
C ARG A 232 -0.77 6.64 -11.90
N ILE A 233 -1.85 7.25 -11.47
CA ILE A 233 -2.20 8.63 -11.83
C ILE A 233 -1.13 9.57 -11.30
N ARG A 234 -0.79 9.41 -10.02
CA ARG A 234 0.32 10.15 -9.40
C ARG A 234 1.64 9.87 -10.10
N CYS A 235 1.89 8.63 -10.55
CA CYS A 235 3.08 8.36 -11.34
C CYS A 235 3.18 9.23 -12.57
N ILE A 236 2.08 9.31 -13.31
CA ILE A 236 2.03 9.93 -14.62
C ILE A 236 2.13 11.45 -14.50
N VAL A 237 1.46 12.05 -13.51
CA VAL A 237 1.58 13.48 -13.19
C VAL A 237 3.03 13.86 -12.89
N TRP A 238 3.66 13.10 -12.00
CA TRP A 238 5.03 13.39 -11.57
C TRP A 238 6.06 13.14 -12.65
N LEU A 239 5.92 12.04 -13.38
CA LEU A 239 6.86 11.71 -14.45
C LEU A 239 6.76 12.73 -15.60
N SER A 240 5.55 13.20 -15.91
CA SER A 240 5.36 14.30 -16.87
C SER A 240 6.03 15.59 -16.39
N SER A 241 5.85 15.95 -15.12
CA SER A 241 6.49 17.15 -14.53
C SER A 241 8.02 17.08 -14.57
N ILE A 242 8.60 15.88 -14.38
CA ILE A 242 10.05 15.67 -14.47
C ILE A 242 10.54 15.75 -15.92
N LEU A 243 9.77 15.22 -16.88
CA LEU A 243 10.12 15.34 -18.30
C LEU A 243 10.03 16.79 -18.79
N GLU A 244 9.02 17.54 -18.35
CA GLU A 244 8.91 18.97 -18.67
C GLU A 244 10.08 19.75 -18.07
N ALA A 245 10.42 19.49 -16.80
CA ALA A 245 11.46 20.23 -16.11
C ALA A 245 12.89 19.84 -16.54
N TYR A 246 13.12 18.56 -16.92
CA TYR A 246 14.47 18.00 -17.07
C TYR A 246 14.66 17.16 -18.34
N GLY A 247 13.71 17.14 -19.27
CA GLY A 247 13.72 16.29 -20.47
C GLY A 247 14.98 16.46 -21.33
N THR A 248 15.53 17.66 -21.38
CA THR A 248 16.76 18.00 -22.11
C THR A 248 18.02 17.43 -21.45
N GLU A 249 18.00 17.17 -20.13
CA GLU A 249 19.17 16.73 -19.36
C GLU A 249 19.32 15.19 -19.31
N ILE A 250 18.21 14.47 -19.50
CA ILE A 250 18.13 13.01 -19.29
C ILE A 250 18.48 12.18 -20.54
N GLY A 251 18.68 12.84 -21.68
CA GLY A 251 19.08 12.24 -22.96
C GLY A 251 17.88 11.77 -23.80
N GLU A 252 18.01 11.91 -25.12
CA GLU A 252 16.91 11.73 -26.08
C GLU A 252 16.26 10.35 -26.04
N GLU A 253 17.03 9.28 -25.88
CA GLU A 253 16.50 7.91 -25.87
C GLU A 253 15.57 7.66 -24.67
N MET A 254 15.97 8.13 -23.48
CA MET A 254 15.17 7.98 -22.26
C MET A 254 13.97 8.92 -22.28
N ALA A 255 14.14 10.17 -22.72
CA ALA A 255 13.05 11.11 -22.89
C ALA A 255 12.01 10.56 -23.88
N SER A 256 12.45 10.05 -25.04
CA SER A 256 11.58 9.45 -26.06
C SER A 256 10.83 8.22 -25.55
N TYR A 257 11.52 7.31 -24.83
CA TYR A 257 10.87 6.15 -24.20
C TYR A 257 9.77 6.56 -23.22
N LEU A 258 10.06 7.53 -22.35
CA LEU A 258 9.13 7.99 -21.33
C LEU A 258 7.97 8.79 -21.94
N THR A 259 8.21 9.65 -22.91
CA THR A 259 7.17 10.39 -23.64
C THR A 259 6.25 9.44 -24.42
N ALA A 260 6.80 8.47 -25.15
CA ALA A 260 6.01 7.44 -25.81
C ALA A 260 5.17 6.64 -24.80
N ARG A 261 5.72 6.38 -23.62
CA ARG A 261 5.01 5.65 -22.56
C ARG A 261 3.91 6.48 -21.90
N LEU A 262 4.14 7.77 -21.66
CA LEU A 262 3.12 8.70 -21.15
C LEU A 262 1.94 8.82 -22.12
N ARG A 263 2.19 8.89 -23.43
CA ARG A 263 1.12 8.87 -24.44
C ARG A 263 0.28 7.59 -24.38
N GLY A 264 0.93 6.42 -24.34
CA GLY A 264 0.19 5.16 -24.21
C GLY A 264 -0.60 5.06 -22.90
N LEU A 265 -0.05 5.57 -21.80
CA LEU A 265 -0.74 5.59 -20.50
C LEU A 265 -1.88 6.62 -20.45
N ARG A 266 -1.82 7.71 -21.21
CA ARG A 266 -2.90 8.72 -21.32
C ARG A 266 -4.17 8.13 -21.89
N ASP A 267 -4.07 7.41 -23.01
CA ASP A 267 -5.25 6.84 -23.68
C ASP A 267 -5.94 5.81 -22.76
N GLU A 268 -5.13 5.01 -22.07
CA GLU A 268 -5.57 4.05 -21.06
C GLU A 268 -6.21 4.72 -19.83
N LEU A 269 -5.58 5.77 -19.28
CA LEU A 269 -6.11 6.53 -18.15
C LEU A 269 -7.37 7.32 -18.51
N THR A 270 -7.47 7.80 -19.75
CA THR A 270 -8.67 8.51 -20.22
C THR A 270 -9.85 7.55 -20.29
N ALA A 271 -9.62 6.30 -20.72
CA ALA A 271 -10.62 5.25 -20.67
C ALA A 271 -11.03 4.91 -19.22
N GLU A 272 -10.06 4.77 -18.31
CA GLU A 272 -10.33 4.56 -16.87
C GLU A 272 -11.05 5.75 -16.22
N PHE A 273 -10.68 6.98 -16.55
CA PHE A 273 -11.38 8.18 -16.07
C PHE A 273 -12.83 8.19 -16.50
N ASN A 274 -13.08 7.95 -17.79
CA ASN A 274 -14.42 7.97 -18.33
C ASN A 274 -15.26 6.85 -17.67
N ALA A 275 -14.66 5.71 -17.33
CA ALA A 275 -15.31 4.66 -16.53
C ALA A 275 -15.52 5.04 -15.05
N MET A 276 -14.65 5.86 -14.47
CA MET A 276 -14.74 6.33 -13.07
C MET A 276 -15.55 7.63 -12.90
N SER A 277 -15.98 8.28 -13.99
CA SER A 277 -16.65 9.59 -13.98
C SER A 277 -18.04 9.60 -13.32
N GLU A 278 -18.59 8.44 -12.97
CA GLU A 278 -19.81 8.29 -12.15
C GLU A 278 -19.53 8.26 -10.63
N VAL A 279 -18.26 8.24 -10.22
CA VAL A 279 -17.86 8.22 -8.80
C VAL A 279 -17.76 9.66 -8.30
N ALA A 280 -18.52 9.97 -7.23
CA ALA A 280 -18.57 11.29 -6.61
C ALA A 280 -17.15 11.83 -6.32
N SER A 281 -17.00 13.15 -6.43
CA SER A 281 -15.74 13.90 -6.36
C SER A 281 -14.94 13.62 -5.07
N ASP A 282 -14.06 12.61 -5.14
CA ASP A 282 -12.95 12.43 -4.21
C ASP A 282 -11.70 13.15 -4.76
N ASP A 283 -10.73 13.47 -3.90
CA ASP A 283 -9.44 14.11 -4.26
C ASP A 283 -8.72 13.40 -5.43
N CYS A 284 -8.96 12.10 -5.61
CA CYS A 284 -8.42 11.32 -6.73
C CYS A 284 -8.96 11.76 -8.09
N VAL A 285 -10.20 12.27 -8.16
CA VAL A 285 -10.82 12.81 -9.38
C VAL A 285 -10.17 14.14 -9.76
N LEU A 286 -9.79 14.97 -8.77
CA LEU A 286 -9.07 16.22 -8.99
C LEU A 286 -7.65 15.98 -9.50
N GLU A 287 -6.88 15.10 -8.85
CA GLU A 287 -5.54 14.71 -9.32
C GLU A 287 -5.56 14.09 -10.72
N LEU A 288 -6.60 13.31 -11.03
CA LEU A 288 -6.80 12.75 -12.36
C LEU A 288 -7.18 13.82 -13.40
N HIS A 289 -7.98 14.80 -13.02
CA HIS A 289 -8.33 15.91 -13.89
C HIS A 289 -7.11 16.78 -14.20
N GLU A 290 -6.26 17.05 -13.20
CA GLU A 290 -4.97 17.72 -13.37
C GLU A 290 -4.04 16.91 -14.28
N ALA A 291 -3.94 15.59 -14.07
CA ALA A 291 -3.19 14.70 -14.94
C ALA A 291 -3.67 14.78 -16.40
N LYS A 292 -4.98 14.78 -16.61
CA LYS A 292 -5.59 14.88 -17.95
C LYS A 292 -5.29 16.22 -18.61
N LEU A 293 -5.42 17.33 -17.87
CA LEU A 293 -5.10 18.67 -18.38
C LEU A 293 -3.62 18.80 -18.76
N LEU A 294 -2.72 18.23 -17.96
CA LEU A 294 -1.28 18.23 -18.21
C LEU A 294 -0.93 17.40 -19.45
N LEU A 295 -1.51 16.19 -19.57
CA LEU A 295 -1.35 15.33 -20.75
C LEU A 295 -1.91 15.94 -22.04
N CYS A 296 -2.91 16.81 -21.96
CA CYS A 296 -3.42 17.57 -23.11
C CYS A 296 -2.48 18.71 -23.54
N ARG A 297 -1.69 19.29 -22.62
CA ARG A 297 -0.72 20.36 -22.95
C ARG A 297 0.49 19.82 -23.72
N LEU A 298 0.95 18.62 -23.38
CA LEU A 298 2.05 17.93 -24.08
C LEU A 298 1.74 17.56 -25.56
N GLU A 299 0.53 17.80 -26.05
CA GLU A 299 0.14 17.65 -27.47
C GLU A 299 0.16 18.97 -28.27
N GLY A 300 0.25 20.11 -27.57
CA GLY A 300 0.27 21.43 -28.18
C GLY A 300 1.67 21.89 -28.64
N GLU A 301 2.71 21.11 -28.36
CA GLU A 301 4.11 21.30 -28.75
C GLU A 301 4.55 20.21 -29.74
#